data_AF-A0A4U9HQB8-F1
#
_entry.id   AF-A0A4U9HQB8-F1
#
_cell.length_a   1.000
_cell.length_b   1.000
_cell.length_c   1.000
_cell.angle_alpha   90.00
_cell.angle_beta   90.00
_cell.angle_gamma   90.00
#
_symmetry.space_group_name_H-M   'P 1'
#
loop_
_entity.id
_entity.type
_entity.pdbx_description
1 polymer ?
#
loop_
_entity_poly.entity_id
_entity_poly.type
_entity_poly.pdbx_seq_one_letter_code
_entity_poly.pdbx_strand_id
1 'polypeptide(L)' 'MKRAATPQRDLLKKAQQAWIALRDADCALIGSGTAGGSVQPMIINQCMTEKTNERDAFLASLMQCEEGDLSCPLPPSS' A
#
# COMPACT_ATOMS: atom_id res chain seq x y z
N MET A 1 12.63 8.47 -6.45
CA MET A 1 13.09 7.68 -5.29
C MET A 1 14.58 7.91 -5.03
N LYS A 2 14.95 9.02 -4.38
CA LYS A 2 16.37 9.31 -4.06
C LYS A 2 16.86 8.68 -2.75
N ARG A 3 15.93 8.28 -1.88
CA ARG A 3 16.20 7.73 -0.54
C ARG A 3 16.59 6.25 -0.52
N ALA A 4 16.16 5.48 -1.52
CA ALA A 4 16.42 4.04 -1.60
C ALA A 4 17.60 3.74 -2.55
N ALA A 5 18.52 2.88 -2.11
CA ALA A 5 19.55 2.29 -2.97
C ALA A 5 18.92 1.45 -4.10
N THR A 6 19.66 1.19 -5.18
CA THR A 6 19.10 0.50 -6.36
C THR A 6 18.41 -0.83 -6.02
N PRO A 7 19.03 -1.76 -5.26
CA PRO A 7 18.37 -3.01 -4.89
C PRO A 7 17.09 -2.81 -4.06
N GLN A 8 17.08 -1.80 -3.18
CA GLN A 8 15.91 -1.46 -2.35
C GLN A 8 14.75 -0.92 -3.20
N ARG A 9 15.04 -0.16 -4.27
CA ARG A 9 14.00 0.31 -5.21
C ARG A 9 13.32 -0.84 -5.93
N ASP A 10 14.07 -1.86 -6.35
CA ASP A 10 13.52 -3.01 -7.04
C ASP A 10 12.65 -3.86 -6.11
N LEU A 11 13.10 -4.06 -4.86
CA LEU A 11 12.29 -4.71 -3.82
C LEU A 11 11.01 -3.93 -3.50
N LEU A 12 11.12 -2.61 -3.32
CA LEU A 12 9.97 -1.74 -3.08
C LEU A 12 8.97 -1.81 -4.25
N LYS A 13 9.46 -1.72 -5.49
CA LYS A 13 8.62 -1.83 -6.69
C LYS A 13 7.88 -3.17 -6.72
N LYS A 14 8.58 -4.28 -6.50
CA LYS A 14 7.98 -5.63 -6.44
C LYS A 14 6.91 -5.71 -5.33
N ALA A 15 7.20 -5.17 -4.15
CA ALA A 15 6.25 -5.15 -3.03
C ALA A 15 5.00 -4.31 -3.34
N GLN A 16 5.13 -3.15 -3.99
CA GLN A 16 3.97 -2.34 -4.37
C GLN A 16 3.12 -3.00 -5.46
N GLN A 17 3.75 -3.65 -6.45
CA GLN A 17 3.01 -4.39 -7.48
C GLN A 17 2.20 -5.56 -6.88
N ALA A 18 2.80 -6.31 -5.94
CA ALA A 18 2.10 -7.38 -5.24
C ALA A 18 0.96 -6.83 -4.35
N TRP A 19 1.18 -5.70 -3.68
CA TRP A 19 0.15 -5.05 -2.87
C TRP A 19 -1.03 -4.55 -3.72
N ILE A 20 -0.79 -4.00 -4.92
CA ILE A 20 -1.88 -3.60 -5.84
C ILE A 20 -2.75 -4.80 -6.19
N ALA A 21 -2.14 -5.94 -6.54
CA ALA A 21 -2.88 -7.17 -6.86
C ALA A 21 -3.72 -7.66 -5.66
N LEU A 22 -3.17 -7.59 -4.44
CA LEU A 22 -3.90 -7.90 -3.21
C LEU A 22 -5.08 -6.94 -2.99
N ARG A 23 -4.85 -5.62 -3.09
CA ARG A 23 -5.90 -4.60 -2.93
C ARG A 23 -7.05 -4.84 -3.89
N ASP A 24 -6.73 -5.09 -5.16
CA ASP A 24 -7.74 -5.28 -6.19
C ASP A 24 -8.56 -6.55 -5.93
N ALA A 25 -7.92 -7.64 -5.47
CA ALA A 25 -8.61 -8.87 -5.06
C ALA A 25 -9.50 -8.67 -3.82
N ASP A 26 -8.98 -8.00 -2.79
CA ASP A 26 -9.73 -7.66 -1.57
C ASP A 26 -10.97 -6.82 -1.91
N CYS A 27 -10.81 -5.78 -2.72
CA CYS A 27 -11.93 -4.89 -3.06
C CYS A 27 -12.95 -5.53 -4.01
N ALA A 28 -12.52 -6.46 -4.87
CA ALA A 28 -13.45 -7.29 -5.64
C ALA A 28 -14.28 -8.20 -4.72
N LEU A 29 -13.64 -8.83 -3.72
CA LEU A 29 -14.33 -9.66 -2.73
C LEU A 29 -15.32 -8.83 -1.91
N ILE A 30 -14.92 -7.68 -1.39
CA ILE A 30 -15.79 -6.78 -0.60
C ILE A 30 -16.97 -6.30 -1.44
N GLY A 31 -16.73 -5.87 -2.68
CA GLY A 31 -17.78 -5.43 -3.61
C GLY A 31 -18.75 -6.54 -4.01
N SER A 32 -18.35 -7.81 -3.94
CA SER A 32 -19.15 -8.95 -4.40
C SER A 32 -20.50 -9.09 -3.68
N GLY A 33 -20.59 -8.64 -2.42
CA GLY A 33 -21.85 -8.66 -1.65
C GLY A 33 -22.96 -7.75 -2.21
N THR A 34 -22.61 -6.84 -3.13
CA THR A 34 -23.55 -5.92 -3.78
C THR A 34 -23.56 -6.07 -5.30
N ALA A 35 -23.07 -7.21 -5.82
CA ALA A 35 -22.89 -7.46 -7.24
C ALA A 35 -24.15 -7.18 -8.07
N GLY A 36 -24.00 -6.38 -9.12
CA GLY A 36 -25.10 -5.99 -10.03
C GLY A 36 -26.01 -4.87 -9.48
N GLY A 37 -25.81 -4.45 -8.24
CA GLY A 37 -26.48 -3.29 -7.66
C GLY A 37 -25.80 -1.97 -8.05
N SER A 38 -26.58 -0.89 -8.07
CA SER A 38 -26.07 0.46 -8.37
C SER A 38 -25.05 0.99 -7.35
N VAL A 39 -25.05 0.44 -6.13
CA VAL A 39 -24.12 0.82 -5.05
C VAL A 39 -22.75 0.14 -5.16
N GLN A 40 -22.63 -0.94 -5.94
CA GLN A 40 -21.39 -1.74 -6.01
C GLN A 40 -20.13 -0.91 -6.33
N PRO A 41 -20.14 0.01 -7.31
CA PRO A 41 -18.95 0.80 -7.62
C PRO A 41 -18.53 1.70 -6.45
N MET A 42 -19.49 2.22 -5.67
CA MET A 42 -19.21 3.03 -4.49
C MET A 42 -18.51 2.21 -3.40
N ILE A 43 -18.99 0.98 -3.14
CA ILE A 43 -18.37 0.08 -2.16
C ILE A 43 -16.93 -0.28 -2.56
N ILE A 44 -16.71 -0.60 -3.84
CA ILE A 44 -15.37 -0.91 -4.35
C ILE A 44 -14.43 0.29 -4.20
N ASN A 45 -14.88 1.49 -4.58
CA ASN A 45 -14.07 2.71 -4.47
C ASN A 45 -13.75 3.07 -3.02
N GLN A 46 -14.68 2.86 -2.09
CA GLN A 46 -14.46 3.07 -0.67
C GLN A 46 -13.36 2.12 -0.15
N CYS A 47 -13.45 0.82 -0.49
CA CYS A 47 -12.40 -0.15 -0.16
C CYS A 47 -11.03 0.26 -0.69
N MET A 48 -10.95 0.66 -1.97
CA MET A 48 -9.68 1.08 -2.57
C MET A 48 -9.09 2.30 -1.84
N THR A 49 -9.92 3.23 -1.40
CA THR A 49 -9.51 4.42 -0.65
C THR A 49 -8.94 4.03 0.71
N GLU A 50 -9.66 3.21 1.49
CA GLU A 50 -9.22 2.75 2.81
C GLU A 50 -7.89 1.99 2.73
N LYS A 51 -7.81 1.00 1.84
CA LYS A 51 -6.57 0.22 1.62
C LYS A 51 -5.40 1.08 1.19
N THR A 52 -5.65 2.13 0.40
CA THR A 52 -4.61 3.07 -0.02
C THR A 52 -4.11 3.91 1.16
N ASN A 53 -5.00 4.39 2.03
CA ASN A 53 -4.63 5.12 3.24
C ASN A 53 -3.81 4.25 4.20
N GLU A 54 -4.20 2.99 4.41
CA GLU A 54 -3.43 2.01 5.19
C GLU A 54 -2.03 1.79 4.60
N ARG A 55 -1.95 1.66 3.27
CA ARG A 55 -0.68 1.45 2.59
C ARG A 55 0.23 2.67 2.69
N ASP A 56 -0.32 3.86 2.56
CA ASP A 56 0.42 5.11 2.71
C ASP A 56 1.00 5.23 4.12
N ALA A 57 0.20 4.96 5.15
CA ALA A 57 0.65 4.93 6.54
C ALA A 57 1.78 3.90 6.76
N PHE A 58 1.65 2.69 6.21
CA PHE A 58 2.73 1.70 6.25
C PHE A 58 4.00 2.18 5.54
N LEU A 59 3.88 2.83 4.38
CA LEU A 59 5.05 3.35 3.66
C LEU A 59 5.71 4.51 4.42
N ALA A 60 4.91 5.36 5.06
CA ALA A 60 5.40 6.44 5.92
C ALA A 60 6.18 5.90 7.12
N SER A 61 5.71 4.81 7.74
CA SER A 61 6.41 4.20 8.87
C SER A 61 7.79 3.64 8.48
N LEU A 62 7.98 3.21 7.23
CA LEU A 62 9.29 2.78 6.71
C LEU A 62 10.28 3.94 6.52
N MET A 63 9.87 5.19 6.73
CA MET A 63 10.71 6.40 6.58
C MET A 63 10.88 7.19 7.88
N GLN A 64 10.18 6.82 8.95
CA GLN A 64 10.17 7.51 10.24
C GLN A 64 10.83 6.64 11.29
N CYS A 65 12.15 6.47 11.16
CA CYS A 65 12.89 5.51 11.97
C CYS A 65 13.83 6.23 12.93
N GLU A 66 13.84 5.76 14.17
CA GLU A 66 14.78 6.23 15.20
C GLU A 66 16.20 5.73 14.89
N GLU A 67 17.20 6.44 15.42
CA GLU A 67 18.59 6.04 15.28
C GLU A 67 18.81 4.66 15.93
N GLY A 68 19.25 3.68 15.13
CA GLY A 68 19.48 2.30 15.59
C GLY A 68 18.34 1.31 15.30
N ASP A 69 17.23 1.73 14.69
CA ASP A 69 16.19 0.79 14.24
C ASP A 69 16.66 -0.01 13.00
N LEU A 70 17.06 -1.26 13.26
CA LEU A 70 17.52 -2.20 12.23
C LEU A 70 16.39 -2.74 11.33
N SER A 71 15.12 -2.52 11.69
CA SER A 71 13.97 -2.94 10.90
C SER A 71 13.66 -1.98 9.76
N CYS A 72 14.26 -0.78 9.78
CA CYS A 72 13.96 0.27 8.85
C CYS A 72 14.76 0.18 7.54
N PRO A 73 14.11 0.04 6.38
CA PRO A 73 14.80 -0.14 5.11
C PRO A 73 15.26 1.18 4.47
N LEU A 74 14.75 2.34 4.91
CA LEU A 74 15.02 3.63 4.28
C LEU A 74 15.57 4.65 5.29
N PRO A 75 16.51 5.51 4.89
CA PRO A 75 16.98 6.58 5.75
C PRO A 75 15.86 7.59 6.07
N PRO A 76 15.93 8.28 7.23
CA PRO A 76 14.91 9.22 7.66
C PRO A 76 14.72 10.36 6.66
N SER A 77 13.51 10.93 6.63
CA SER A 77 13.24 12.13 5.84
C SER A 77 13.91 13.35 6.47
N SER A 78 15.09 13.72 5.97
CA SER A 78 15.65 15.06 6.13
C SER A 78 14.71 16.14 5.59
#